data_AF-A0A3D8ST38-F1
#
_entry.id   AF-A0A3D8ST38-F1
#
_cell.length_a   1.000
_cell.length_b   1.000
_cell.length_c   1.000
_cell.angle_alpha   90.00
_cell.angle_beta   90.00
_cell.angle_gamma   90.00
#
_symmetry.space_group_name_H-M   'P 1'
#
loop_
_entity.id
_entity.type
_entity.pdbx_description
1 polymer ?
#
loop_
_entity_poly.entity_id
_entity_poly.type
_entity_poly.pdbx_seq_one_letter_code
_entity_poly.pdbx_strand_id
1 'polypeptide(L)'
;MALRELPSAFSRLLVRDAPTKAIVSRTCRRYASGEAGTPAKPAKEELANKDFQELESESSLAASRPSEDIIKAFDPVKKAKGRRRELPASRYQYKSPRYYRGPLHPHQPPPVSDPSSRLFTPGPFSYNRLEQTYESTVAQDLMTLAFTHKPPGTVEVEKAPRLREWDNSSPYMKGRPKRGPRGGDVLRLIEKDINWRNIPKIERVVVHSMISAATTDSAALHVAGIMLQAVTGVRPVVHKAKHSVAQFGIRAKMPISLTCEMRGDQAYEFIDKCINLVMPRIKDWPGVEGSTGDSSGNIHWGFDREAAILFPEVEVNYDMYPPKMIPGFHVNVQTTAKSDRHARLLMSALGVPFYGKLVD
;
A
#
# COMPACT_ATOMS: atom_id res chain seq x y z
N MET A 1 -40.52 32.39 21.85
CA MET A 1 -39.78 32.38 23.13
C MET A 1 -38.34 32.07 22.83
N ALA A 2 -37.31 32.77 23.26
CA ALA A 2 -37.07 34.17 23.61
C ALA A 2 -35.53 34.29 23.60
N LEU A 3 -35.02 35.35 22.99
CA LEU A 3 -33.62 35.80 23.07
C LEU A 3 -33.19 36.01 24.53
N ARG A 4 -31.89 35.79 24.82
CA ARG A 4 -31.05 36.53 25.78
C ARG A 4 -29.62 35.97 25.68
N GLU A 5 -28.69 36.67 25.02
CA GLU A 5 -27.88 37.80 25.51
C GLU A 5 -26.80 37.36 26.54
N LEU A 6 -25.55 37.64 26.17
CA LEU A 6 -24.33 37.52 26.98
C LEU A 6 -24.38 38.42 28.24
N PRO A 7 -23.46 38.20 29.19
CA PRO A 7 -22.68 39.35 29.62
C PRO A 7 -21.17 39.09 29.66
N SER A 8 -20.48 40.02 29.00
CA SER A 8 -19.11 40.42 29.27
C SER A 8 -18.95 40.93 30.71
N ALA A 9 -18.14 40.24 31.52
CA ALA A 9 -17.54 40.82 32.72
C ALA A 9 -16.38 39.94 33.16
N PHE A 10 -15.18 40.21 32.64
CA PHE A 10 -13.90 40.16 33.37
C PHE A 10 -12.80 40.66 32.41
N SER A 11 -12.92 41.93 32.04
CA SER A 11 -11.77 42.73 31.63
C SER A 11 -11.44 43.68 32.78
N ARG A 12 -10.15 43.97 32.93
CA ARG A 12 -9.48 44.84 33.91
C ARG A 12 -9.07 44.14 35.21
N LEU A 13 -7.76 43.89 35.35
CA LEU A 13 -6.89 44.87 36.02
C LEU A 13 -5.40 44.52 35.83
N LEU A 14 -4.63 45.54 35.40
CA LEU A 14 -3.19 45.77 35.60
C LEU A 14 -2.25 44.84 34.82
N VAL A 15 -1.77 45.19 33.61
CA VAL A 15 -0.77 46.25 33.34
C VAL A 15 0.07 46.56 34.57
N ARG A 16 1.19 45.85 34.70
CA ARG A 16 2.38 46.33 35.41
C ARG A 16 3.56 46.26 34.48
N ASP A 17 4.12 47.44 34.26
CA ASP A 17 5.35 47.71 33.54
C ASP A 17 6.51 46.84 34.02
N ALA A 18 7.30 46.35 33.07
CA ALA A 18 8.69 45.99 33.31
C ALA A 18 9.54 46.54 32.15
N PRO A 19 10.75 47.04 32.45
CA PRO A 19 11.24 48.27 31.86
C PRO A 19 11.94 48.08 30.52
N THR A 20 11.78 49.10 29.67
CA THR A 20 12.74 49.47 28.64
C THR A 20 14.12 49.69 29.26
N LYS A 21 15.09 48.83 28.94
CA LYS A 21 16.51 49.15 29.08
C LYS A 21 17.33 48.70 27.88
N ALA A 22 17.74 49.72 27.14
CA ALA A 22 19.06 49.93 26.54
C ALA A 22 19.50 48.98 25.42
N ILE A 23 19.48 49.55 24.22
CA ILE A 23 20.52 49.36 23.22
C ILE A 23 21.87 49.56 23.91
N VAL A 24 22.61 48.48 24.12
CA VAL A 24 24.04 48.55 24.45
C VAL A 24 24.77 48.02 23.25
N SER A 25 25.26 48.94 22.42
CA SER A 25 26.39 48.68 21.54
C SER A 25 27.55 48.19 22.41
N ARG A 26 27.96 46.93 22.24
CA ARG A 26 29.25 46.47 22.74
C ARG A 26 30.22 46.37 21.59
N THR A 27 30.91 47.48 21.42
CA THR A 27 32.28 47.53 20.93
C THR A 27 33.15 46.47 21.60
N CYS A 28 34.07 45.94 20.78
CA CYS A 28 35.13 45.00 21.09
C CYS A 28 35.64 45.05 22.54
N ARG A 29 35.60 43.92 23.25
CA ARG A 29 36.65 43.54 24.22
C ARG A 29 36.93 42.05 24.19
N ARG A 30 38.22 41.78 24.03
CA ARG A 30 38.97 40.53 24.21
C ARG A 30 38.73 39.90 25.59
N TYR A 31 38.76 38.58 25.61
CA TYR A 31 39.12 37.67 26.72
C TYR A 31 38.69 38.06 28.14
N ALA A 32 37.66 37.36 28.65
CA ALA A 32 37.49 37.12 30.08
C ALA A 32 36.69 35.83 30.30
N SER A 33 37.40 34.77 30.67
CA SER A 33 36.85 33.56 31.28
C SER A 33 36.25 33.91 32.64
N GLY A 34 35.00 33.50 32.88
CA GLY A 34 34.31 33.73 34.14
C GLY A 34 33.40 32.54 34.47
N GLU A 35 34.01 31.42 34.84
CA GLU A 35 33.32 30.41 35.63
C GLU A 35 33.18 30.95 37.06
N ALA A 36 31.96 31.28 37.48
CA ALA A 36 31.65 31.42 38.91
C ALA A 36 30.13 31.32 39.16
N GLY A 37 29.74 30.19 39.77
CA GLY A 37 28.66 30.12 40.76
C GLY A 37 27.22 30.18 40.25
N THR A 38 26.68 29.02 39.82
CA THR A 38 25.23 28.77 39.81
C THR A 38 24.89 27.73 40.87
N PRO A 39 23.85 27.93 41.70
CA PRO A 39 23.43 26.95 42.70
C PRO A 39 22.98 25.66 42.01
N ALA A 40 23.45 24.52 42.51
CA ALA A 40 23.22 23.20 41.94
C ALA A 40 21.72 22.97 41.69
N LYS A 41 21.33 23.01 40.41
CA LYS A 41 19.99 22.59 39.98
C LYS A 41 19.92 21.06 40.07
N PRO A 42 18.73 20.48 40.31
CA PRO A 42 18.61 19.03 40.48
C PRO A 42 19.21 18.33 39.26
N ALA A 43 20.12 17.37 39.49
CA ALA A 43 20.98 16.79 38.45
C ALA A 43 20.22 16.25 37.21
N LYS A 44 18.94 15.88 37.36
CA LYS A 44 18.06 15.48 36.24
C LYS A 44 17.68 16.64 35.31
N GLU A 45 17.47 17.85 35.84
CA GLU A 45 17.18 19.03 35.01
C GLU A 45 18.43 19.53 34.28
N GLU A 46 19.60 19.41 34.89
CA GLU A 46 20.86 19.73 34.21
C GLU A 46 21.19 18.74 33.09
N LEU A 47 20.91 17.45 33.28
CA LEU A 47 21.05 16.43 32.22
C LEU A 47 20.05 16.66 31.08
N ALA A 48 18.77 16.88 31.38
CA ALA A 48 17.78 17.19 30.35
C ALA A 48 18.13 18.47 29.56
N ASN A 49 18.63 19.51 30.24
CA ASN A 49 19.10 20.73 29.56
C ASN A 49 20.33 20.49 28.68
N LYS A 50 21.18 19.51 28.99
CA LYS A 50 22.30 19.10 28.14
C LYS A 50 21.80 18.38 26.88
N ASP A 51 20.83 17.47 27.02
CA ASP A 51 20.24 16.78 25.87
C ASP A 51 19.58 17.77 24.88
N PHE A 52 18.93 18.83 25.39
CA PHE A 52 18.37 19.90 24.54
C PHE A 52 19.42 20.82 23.92
N GLN A 53 20.61 20.92 24.51
CA GLN A 53 21.73 21.70 23.95
C GLN A 53 22.41 21.01 22.77
N GLU A 54 22.28 19.68 22.64
CA GLU A 54 22.80 18.91 21.51
C GLU A 54 21.92 19.01 20.25
N LEU A 55 20.67 19.46 20.41
CA LEU A 55 19.76 19.68 19.28
C LEU A 55 20.21 20.88 18.43
N GLU A 56 19.90 20.82 17.13
CA GLU A 56 20.18 21.93 16.21
C GLU A 56 19.54 23.23 16.73
N SER A 57 20.38 24.24 16.97
CA SER A 57 19.94 25.51 17.55
C SER A 57 19.01 26.31 16.64
N GLU A 58 19.10 26.13 15.32
CA GLU A 58 18.32 26.86 14.30
C GLU A 58 17.41 25.93 13.49
N SER A 59 16.38 25.38 14.13
CA SER A 59 15.44 24.50 13.43
C SER A 59 14.41 25.26 12.58
N SER A 60 14.33 24.93 11.29
CA SER A 60 13.33 25.51 10.38
C SER A 60 11.89 25.06 10.69
N LEU A 61 11.73 23.92 11.37
CA LEU A 61 10.43 23.39 11.81
C LEU A 61 9.78 24.23 12.91
N ALA A 62 10.58 24.94 13.70
CA ALA A 62 10.10 25.84 14.76
C ALA A 62 9.83 27.26 14.25
N ALA A 63 10.10 27.54 12.98
CA ALA A 63 9.85 28.86 12.40
C ALA A 63 8.35 29.18 12.41
N SER A 64 8.02 30.44 12.72
CA SER A 64 6.64 30.92 12.63
C SER A 64 6.14 30.86 11.19
N ARG A 65 4.82 30.69 11.01
CA ARG A 65 4.19 30.76 9.69
C ARG A 65 4.52 32.10 9.00
N PRO A 66 4.68 32.13 7.67
CA PRO A 66 4.92 33.39 6.94
C PRO A 66 3.80 34.40 7.17
N SER A 67 4.13 35.69 7.25
CA SER A 67 3.14 36.76 7.39
C SER A 67 2.29 36.89 6.12
N GLU A 68 1.05 37.35 6.27
CA GLU A 68 0.12 37.52 5.14
C GLU A 68 0.65 38.44 4.05
N ASP A 69 1.39 39.50 4.43
CA ASP A 69 1.98 40.44 3.49
C ASP A 69 3.00 39.76 2.58
N ILE A 70 3.79 38.82 3.12
CA ILE A 70 4.77 38.03 2.34
C ILE A 70 4.03 37.10 1.37
N ILE A 71 2.95 36.46 1.84
CA ILE A 71 2.15 35.55 1.01
C ILE A 71 1.51 36.32 -0.16
N LYS A 72 0.92 37.48 0.11
CA LYS A 72 0.31 38.35 -0.92
C LYS A 72 1.35 38.87 -1.91
N ALA A 73 2.57 39.16 -1.47
CA ALA A 73 3.66 39.60 -2.34
C ALA A 73 4.32 38.47 -3.15
N PHE A 74 4.15 37.21 -2.75
CA PHE A 74 4.83 36.07 -3.38
C PHE A 74 4.10 35.58 -4.64
N ASP A 75 4.48 36.15 -5.80
CA ASP A 75 4.01 35.69 -7.12
C ASP A 75 5.19 35.14 -7.97
N PRO A 76 5.34 33.81 -8.08
CA PRO A 76 6.43 33.19 -8.84
C PRO A 76 6.26 33.39 -10.36
N VAL A 77 5.03 33.47 -10.87
CA VAL A 77 4.75 33.59 -12.31
C VAL A 77 5.11 34.99 -12.80
N LYS A 78 4.69 36.03 -12.07
CA LYS A 78 5.07 37.41 -12.37
C LYS A 78 6.58 37.61 -12.27
N LYS A 79 7.23 37.00 -11.27
CA LYS A 79 8.69 37.04 -11.12
C LYS A 79 9.40 36.36 -12.28
N ALA A 80 8.89 35.25 -12.80
CA ALA A 80 9.44 34.59 -13.98
C ALA A 80 9.25 35.45 -15.25
N LYS A 81 8.03 35.96 -15.49
CA LYS A 81 7.71 36.81 -16.66
C LYS A 81 8.47 38.13 -16.69
N GLY A 82 8.73 38.73 -15.52
CA GLY A 82 9.47 39.98 -15.41
C GLY A 82 10.96 39.86 -15.70
N ARG A 83 11.52 38.63 -15.75
CA ARG A 83 12.93 38.44 -16.08
C ARG A 83 13.16 38.58 -17.58
N ARG A 84 14.15 39.39 -17.94
CA ARG A 84 14.60 39.54 -19.33
C ARG A 84 15.48 38.37 -19.81
N ARG A 85 16.01 37.57 -18.88
CA ARG A 85 16.93 36.44 -19.15
C ARG A 85 16.63 35.29 -18.20
N GLU A 86 16.93 34.07 -18.65
CA GLU A 86 16.84 32.87 -17.82
C GLU A 86 17.87 32.90 -16.68
N LEU A 87 17.53 32.27 -15.55
CA LEU A 87 18.49 32.10 -14.45
C LEU A 87 19.57 31.09 -14.87
N PRO A 88 20.83 31.30 -14.45
CA PRO A 88 21.87 30.31 -14.68
C PRO A 88 21.52 28.99 -13.98
N ALA A 89 21.84 27.87 -14.63
CA ALA A 89 21.63 26.55 -14.06
C ALA A 89 22.47 26.33 -12.80
N SER A 90 21.96 25.50 -11.89
CA SER A 90 22.71 25.04 -10.72
C SER A 90 23.98 24.27 -11.12
N ARG A 91 25.01 24.33 -10.26
CA ARG A 91 26.22 23.49 -10.36
C ARG A 91 25.91 22.02 -10.14
N TYR A 92 24.90 21.70 -9.33
CA TYR A 92 24.46 20.33 -9.08
C TYR A 92 23.60 19.84 -10.24
N GLN A 93 24.11 18.89 -11.02
CA GLN A 93 23.46 18.33 -12.22
C GLN A 93 23.32 16.80 -12.19
N TYR A 94 23.18 16.23 -10.99
CA TYR A 94 22.92 14.80 -10.85
C TYR A 94 21.63 14.40 -11.58
N LYS A 95 21.68 13.27 -12.30
CA LYS A 95 20.53 12.68 -12.98
C LYS A 95 20.55 11.18 -12.74
N SER A 96 19.43 10.62 -12.31
CA SER A 96 19.32 9.18 -12.04
C SER A 96 19.84 8.33 -13.23
N PRO A 97 20.74 7.34 -13.01
CA PRO A 97 21.26 6.49 -14.07
C PRO A 97 20.17 5.64 -14.72
N ARG A 98 20.37 5.27 -15.99
CA ARG A 98 19.46 4.35 -16.70
C ARG A 98 19.57 2.90 -16.20
N TYR A 99 20.75 2.50 -15.74
CA TYR A 99 21.06 1.12 -15.34
C TYR A 99 21.73 1.10 -13.97
N TYR A 100 21.30 0.16 -13.13
CA TYR A 100 22.00 -0.15 -11.88
C TYR A 100 23.21 -1.04 -12.19
N ARG A 101 24.42 -0.59 -11.81
CA ARG A 101 25.70 -1.26 -12.08
C ARG A 101 26.31 -1.93 -10.84
N GLY A 102 25.49 -2.19 -9.83
CA GLY A 102 25.93 -2.74 -8.55
C GLY A 102 26.19 -1.65 -7.48
N PRO A 103 26.32 -2.06 -6.21
CA PRO A 103 26.27 -1.16 -5.06
C PRO A 103 27.52 -0.27 -4.90
N LEU A 104 28.66 -0.69 -5.48
CA LEU A 104 29.92 0.05 -5.37
C LEU A 104 30.16 1.02 -6.53
N HIS A 105 29.26 1.07 -7.52
CA HIS A 105 29.40 2.02 -8.62
C HIS A 105 29.26 3.46 -8.08
N PRO A 106 30.11 4.42 -8.44
CA PRO A 106 30.02 5.77 -7.87
C PRO A 106 28.69 6.49 -8.15
N HIS A 107 28.06 6.21 -9.30
CA HIS A 107 26.81 6.82 -9.70
C HIS A 107 25.62 5.92 -9.38
N GLN A 108 25.13 6.00 -8.15
CA GLN A 108 24.03 5.20 -7.65
C GLN A 108 22.67 5.80 -8.02
N PRO A 109 21.65 4.98 -8.34
CA PRO A 109 20.29 5.48 -8.46
C PRO A 109 19.72 5.93 -7.11
N PRO A 110 18.85 6.96 -7.10
CA PRO A 110 18.16 7.34 -5.88
C PRO A 110 17.05 6.31 -5.56
N PRO A 111 16.52 6.30 -4.33
CA PRO A 111 15.39 5.43 -3.99
C PRO A 111 14.16 5.74 -4.85
N VAL A 112 13.22 4.78 -4.92
CA VAL A 112 11.99 4.92 -5.74
C VAL A 112 11.10 6.06 -5.26
N SER A 113 11.15 6.41 -3.97
CA SER A 113 10.40 7.51 -3.37
C SER A 113 10.93 8.90 -3.74
N ASP A 114 12.15 9.00 -4.25
CA ASP A 114 12.75 10.28 -4.64
C ASP A 114 12.10 10.79 -5.95
N PRO A 115 11.59 12.03 -6.01
CA PRO A 115 10.99 12.59 -7.22
C PRO A 115 11.96 12.68 -8.42
N SER A 116 13.27 12.66 -8.17
CA SER A 116 14.30 12.62 -9.22
C SER A 116 14.56 11.22 -9.79
N SER A 117 13.95 10.19 -9.19
CA SER A 117 14.07 8.80 -9.62
C SER A 117 13.30 8.52 -10.90
N ARG A 118 13.85 7.64 -11.75
CA ARG A 118 13.19 7.21 -13.00
C ARG A 118 11.98 6.31 -12.76
N LEU A 119 11.92 5.68 -11.59
CA LEU A 119 10.85 4.79 -11.17
C LEU A 119 9.84 5.48 -10.25
N PHE A 120 9.99 6.80 -10.06
CA PHE A 120 9.10 7.56 -9.21
C PHE A 120 7.66 7.41 -9.69
N THR A 121 6.80 7.02 -8.76
CA THR A 121 5.35 7.01 -8.94
C THR A 121 4.79 8.02 -7.94
N PRO A 122 3.93 8.95 -8.37
CA PRO A 122 3.27 9.86 -7.44
C PRO A 122 2.55 9.07 -6.35
N GLY A 123 2.52 9.64 -5.15
CA GLY A 123 1.84 9.04 -4.00
C GLY A 123 0.30 8.99 -4.15
N PRO A 124 -0.43 8.73 -3.06
CA PRO A 124 -1.89 8.59 -3.10
C PRO A 124 -2.56 9.89 -3.53
N PHE A 125 -3.58 9.77 -4.39
CA PHE A 125 -4.35 10.92 -4.89
C PHE A 125 -5.59 11.21 -4.04
N SER A 126 -6.18 10.16 -3.47
CA SER A 126 -7.38 10.21 -2.65
C SER A 126 -7.35 9.08 -1.64
N TYR A 127 -8.08 9.25 -0.54
CA TYR A 127 -8.34 8.13 0.36
C TYR A 127 -9.45 7.26 -0.19
N ASN A 128 -9.25 5.95 -0.15
CA ASN A 128 -10.24 5.01 -0.66
C ASN A 128 -11.30 4.69 0.38
N ARG A 129 -12.56 4.75 -0.05
CA ARG A 129 -13.71 4.47 0.79
C ARG A 129 -13.70 3.05 1.38
N LEU A 130 -13.38 2.05 0.56
CA LEU A 130 -13.38 0.64 0.99
C LEU A 130 -12.28 0.37 2.03
N GLU A 131 -11.10 0.97 1.85
CA GLU A 131 -9.99 0.86 2.80
C GLU A 131 -10.33 1.56 4.11
N GLN A 132 -10.89 2.79 4.06
CA GLN A 132 -11.36 3.49 5.25
C GLN A 132 -12.44 2.70 6.00
N THR A 133 -13.38 2.10 5.28
CA THR A 133 -14.42 1.24 5.88
C THR A 133 -13.78 0.04 6.56
N TYR A 134 -12.78 -0.58 5.90
CA TYR A 134 -12.04 -1.68 6.48
C TYR A 134 -11.34 -1.29 7.79
N GLU A 135 -10.61 -0.18 7.81
CA GLU A 135 -9.86 0.26 8.98
C GLU A 135 -10.76 0.71 10.14
N SER A 136 -11.88 1.37 9.83
CA SER A 136 -12.77 1.95 10.84
C SER A 136 -13.71 0.95 11.49
N THR A 137 -14.20 -0.06 10.75
CA THR A 137 -15.20 -1.01 11.26
C THR A 137 -14.72 -2.47 11.14
N VAL A 138 -14.46 -2.93 9.92
CA VAL A 138 -14.25 -4.37 9.63
C VAL A 138 -13.04 -4.94 10.38
N ALA A 139 -11.95 -4.21 10.49
CA ALA A 139 -10.74 -4.68 11.16
C ALA A 139 -11.00 -5.04 12.64
N GLN A 140 -11.81 -4.23 13.33
CA GLN A 140 -12.18 -4.47 14.73
C GLN A 140 -13.16 -5.64 14.85
N ASP A 141 -14.12 -5.73 13.95
CA ASP A 141 -15.11 -6.82 13.91
C ASP A 141 -14.44 -8.17 13.64
N LEU A 142 -13.49 -8.24 12.68
CA LEU A 142 -12.73 -9.46 12.39
C LEU A 142 -11.90 -9.90 13.59
N MET A 143 -11.27 -8.94 14.28
CA MET A 143 -10.46 -9.24 15.46
C MET A 143 -11.31 -9.77 16.60
N THR A 144 -12.48 -9.18 16.86
CA THR A 144 -13.37 -9.59 17.94
C THR A 144 -14.06 -10.92 17.64
N LEU A 145 -14.52 -11.13 16.40
CA LEU A 145 -15.19 -12.37 15.98
C LEU A 145 -14.26 -13.59 16.05
N ALA A 146 -13.00 -13.43 15.63
CA ALA A 146 -12.03 -14.52 15.58
C ALA A 146 -11.10 -14.60 16.81
N PHE A 147 -11.43 -13.88 17.90
CA PHE A 147 -10.59 -13.84 19.08
C PHE A 147 -10.57 -15.19 19.83
N THR A 148 -9.37 -15.70 20.05
CA THR A 148 -9.14 -16.87 20.93
C THR A 148 -8.41 -16.41 22.19
N HIS A 149 -9.08 -16.55 23.34
CA HIS A 149 -8.50 -16.18 24.63
C HIS A 149 -7.31 -17.08 25.00
N LYS A 150 -6.17 -16.47 25.34
CA LYS A 150 -5.01 -17.14 25.92
C LYS A 150 -4.85 -16.67 27.37
N PRO A 151 -4.98 -17.56 28.38
CA PRO A 151 -4.86 -17.16 29.77
C PRO A 151 -3.45 -16.62 30.07
N PRO A 152 -3.31 -15.70 31.03
CA PRO A 152 -2.00 -15.19 31.44
C PRO A 152 -1.12 -16.36 31.93
N GLY A 153 0.14 -16.38 31.49
CA GLY A 153 1.07 -17.48 31.79
C GLY A 153 0.99 -18.68 30.84
N THR A 154 0.21 -18.60 29.75
CA THR A 154 0.26 -19.63 28.70
C THR A 154 1.68 -19.72 28.11
N VAL A 155 2.29 -20.91 28.19
CA VAL A 155 3.60 -21.17 27.58
C VAL A 155 3.41 -21.44 26.09
N GLU A 156 4.07 -20.64 25.24
CA GLU A 156 4.07 -20.90 23.80
C GLU A 156 4.93 -22.13 23.49
N VAL A 157 4.29 -23.18 22.98
CA VAL A 157 5.01 -24.40 22.57
C VAL A 157 5.73 -24.14 21.25
N GLU A 158 7.05 -24.30 21.25
CA GLU A 158 7.84 -24.26 20.02
C GLU A 158 7.40 -25.36 19.07
N LYS A 159 7.02 -24.97 17.85
CA LYS A 159 6.58 -25.93 16.83
C LYS A 159 7.79 -26.71 16.33
N ALA A 160 7.67 -28.04 16.32
CA ALA A 160 8.69 -28.93 15.79
C ALA A 160 9.04 -28.60 14.31
N PRO A 161 10.28 -28.87 13.87
CA PRO A 161 10.67 -28.66 12.49
C PRO A 161 9.79 -29.48 11.55
N ARG A 162 9.23 -28.83 10.52
CA ARG A 162 8.27 -29.47 9.61
C ARG A 162 8.92 -30.50 8.70
N LEU A 163 10.15 -30.23 8.26
CA LEU A 163 11.00 -31.23 7.62
C LEU A 163 11.61 -32.09 8.72
N ARG A 164 11.05 -33.29 8.88
CA ARG A 164 11.40 -34.18 9.97
C ARG A 164 12.79 -34.77 9.75
N GLU A 165 13.54 -34.89 10.82
CA GLU A 165 14.83 -35.56 10.80
C GLU A 165 14.65 -37.06 11.00
N TRP A 166 15.70 -37.82 10.67
CA TRP A 166 15.78 -39.22 11.02
C TRP A 166 16.24 -39.32 12.47
N ASP A 167 15.71 -40.30 13.18
CA ASP A 167 16.12 -40.61 14.54
C ASP A 167 17.53 -41.24 14.56
N ASN A 168 18.15 -41.26 15.74
CA ASN A 168 19.48 -41.83 15.92
C ASN A 168 19.47 -43.36 16.17
N SER A 169 18.38 -44.05 15.79
CA SER A 169 18.22 -45.48 16.07
C SER A 169 19.14 -46.38 15.24
N SER A 170 19.64 -45.90 14.11
CA SER A 170 20.58 -46.62 13.24
C SER A 170 21.69 -45.72 12.73
N PRO A 171 22.93 -46.23 12.60
CA PRO A 171 24.04 -45.48 12.01
C PRO A 171 23.74 -44.95 10.59
N TYR A 172 22.88 -45.62 9.82
CA TYR A 172 22.50 -45.21 8.46
C TYR A 172 21.65 -43.92 8.41
N MET A 173 21.09 -43.49 9.54
CA MET A 173 20.29 -42.28 9.61
C MET A 173 21.16 -41.03 9.75
N LYS A 174 22.41 -41.19 10.19
CA LYS A 174 23.39 -40.11 10.29
C LYS A 174 23.78 -39.61 8.90
N GLY A 175 23.54 -38.33 8.62
CA GLY A 175 23.87 -37.70 7.33
C GLY A 175 22.83 -37.90 6.22
N ARG A 176 21.69 -38.55 6.51
CA ARG A 176 20.59 -38.66 5.55
C ARG A 176 19.86 -37.31 5.41
N PRO A 177 19.41 -36.89 4.22
CA PRO A 177 18.59 -35.69 4.07
C PRO A 177 17.32 -35.78 4.91
N LYS A 178 16.82 -34.61 5.34
CA LYS A 178 15.55 -34.52 6.07
C LYS A 178 14.42 -35.13 5.25
N ARG A 179 13.47 -35.73 5.94
CA ARG A 179 12.29 -36.36 5.36
C ARG A 179 11.42 -35.30 4.69
N GLY A 180 10.78 -35.69 3.59
CA GLY A 180 9.80 -34.85 2.91
C GLY A 180 8.62 -34.46 3.80
N PRO A 181 7.85 -33.43 3.39
CA PRO A 181 6.66 -32.99 4.11
C PRO A 181 5.68 -34.16 4.33
N ARG A 182 5.03 -34.18 5.49
CA ARG A 182 3.97 -35.16 5.74
C ARG A 182 2.68 -34.71 5.05
N GLY A 183 2.06 -35.61 4.30
CA GLY A 183 0.72 -35.39 3.69
C GLY A 183 0.71 -34.76 2.30
N GLY A 184 1.86 -34.36 1.75
CA GLY A 184 1.96 -33.80 0.41
C GLY A 184 3.41 -33.55 0.01
N ASP A 185 3.60 -33.00 -1.18
CA ASP A 185 4.93 -32.74 -1.74
C ASP A 185 5.54 -31.42 -1.24
N VAL A 186 4.70 -30.42 -0.95
CA VAL A 186 5.12 -29.05 -0.56
C VAL A 186 4.64 -28.67 0.84
N LEU A 187 5.44 -27.86 1.54
CA LEU A 187 5.07 -27.27 2.82
C LEU A 187 4.01 -26.17 2.65
N ARG A 188 2.75 -26.47 2.98
CA ARG A 188 1.66 -25.48 3.00
C ARG A 188 1.82 -24.46 4.13
N LEU A 189 1.25 -23.27 4.00
CA LEU A 189 1.26 -22.28 5.09
C LEU A 189 0.55 -22.83 6.33
N ILE A 190 0.98 -22.36 7.50
CA ILE A 190 0.30 -22.66 8.77
C ILE A 190 -0.61 -21.48 9.09
N GLU A 191 -1.88 -21.79 9.33
CA GLU A 191 -2.87 -20.83 9.81
C GLU A 191 -2.38 -20.16 11.10
N LYS A 192 -2.59 -18.85 11.18
CA LYS A 192 -2.27 -18.04 12.35
C LYS A 192 -3.57 -17.46 12.89
N ASP A 193 -3.73 -17.52 14.20
CA ASP A 193 -4.81 -16.83 14.91
C ASP A 193 -4.84 -15.34 14.50
N ILE A 194 -6.03 -14.81 14.31
CA ILE A 194 -6.24 -13.38 14.08
C ILE A 194 -6.01 -12.66 15.42
N ASN A 195 -5.13 -11.66 15.40
CA ASN A 195 -4.86 -10.79 16.54
C ASN A 195 -4.65 -9.36 16.03
N TRP A 196 -4.53 -8.41 16.97
CA TRP A 196 -4.34 -7.00 16.65
C TRP A 196 -3.10 -6.70 15.77
N ARG A 197 -2.11 -7.60 15.70
CA ARG A 197 -0.93 -7.47 14.84
C ARG A 197 -1.11 -8.09 13.45
N ASN A 198 -2.07 -9.01 13.31
CA ASN A 198 -2.25 -9.87 12.14
C ASN A 198 -3.73 -9.93 11.75
N ILE A 199 -4.30 -8.77 11.47
CA ILE A 199 -5.65 -8.67 10.92
C ILE A 199 -5.56 -8.88 9.40
N PRO A 200 -6.33 -9.82 8.82
CA PRO A 200 -6.37 -10.03 7.36
C PRO A 200 -6.76 -8.75 6.63
N LYS A 201 -6.03 -8.40 5.56
CA LYS A 201 -6.30 -7.29 4.65
C LYS A 201 -6.00 -7.67 3.21
N ILE A 202 -6.48 -6.90 2.24
CA ILE A 202 -6.12 -7.06 0.83
C ILE A 202 -4.68 -6.58 0.63
N GLU A 203 -3.85 -7.40 -0.01
CA GLU A 203 -2.47 -7.04 -0.34
C GLU A 203 -2.32 -6.68 -1.82
N ARG A 204 -2.90 -7.50 -2.69
CA ARG A 204 -2.74 -7.39 -4.14
C ARG A 204 -3.92 -8.02 -4.86
N VAL A 205 -4.31 -7.44 -5.98
CA VAL A 205 -5.29 -8.03 -6.89
C VAL A 205 -4.63 -8.29 -8.23
N VAL A 206 -4.78 -9.50 -8.72
CA VAL A 206 -4.27 -9.93 -10.03
C VAL A 206 -5.44 -10.24 -10.93
N VAL A 207 -5.54 -9.51 -12.02
CA VAL A 207 -6.53 -9.77 -13.07
C VAL A 207 -5.84 -10.49 -14.22
N HIS A 208 -6.33 -11.66 -14.57
CA HIS A 208 -5.76 -12.48 -15.64
C HIS A 208 -6.85 -12.85 -16.66
N SER A 209 -6.54 -12.67 -17.95
CA SER A 209 -7.39 -13.15 -19.04
C SER A 209 -6.57 -14.01 -19.99
N MET A 210 -7.08 -15.20 -20.30
CA MET A 210 -6.57 -16.06 -21.35
C MET A 210 -7.53 -16.01 -22.54
N ILE A 211 -7.05 -15.56 -23.70
CA ILE A 211 -7.89 -15.40 -24.88
C ILE A 211 -7.62 -16.55 -25.86
N SER A 212 -8.54 -17.51 -25.94
CA SER A 212 -8.43 -18.64 -26.89
C SER A 212 -8.43 -18.16 -28.35
N ALA A 213 -9.22 -17.14 -28.68
CA ALA A 213 -9.27 -16.54 -30.02
C ALA A 213 -7.95 -15.90 -30.47
N ALA A 214 -7.03 -15.60 -29.54
CA ALA A 214 -5.70 -15.11 -29.87
C ALA A 214 -4.86 -16.12 -30.66
N THR A 215 -5.25 -17.41 -30.63
CA THR A 215 -4.60 -18.47 -31.42
C THR A 215 -4.77 -18.28 -32.93
N THR A 216 -5.92 -17.74 -33.35
CA THR A 216 -6.23 -17.49 -34.76
C THR A 216 -6.04 -16.02 -35.13
N ASP A 217 -6.41 -15.10 -34.23
CA ASP A 217 -6.35 -13.66 -34.48
C ASP A 217 -5.68 -12.92 -33.33
N SER A 218 -4.49 -12.37 -33.61
CA SER A 218 -3.74 -11.57 -32.64
C SER A 218 -4.47 -10.29 -32.20
N ALA A 219 -5.40 -9.76 -33.00
CA ALA A 219 -6.15 -8.55 -32.65
C ALA A 219 -7.00 -8.73 -31.38
N ALA A 220 -7.53 -9.93 -31.15
CA ALA A 220 -8.30 -10.26 -29.94
C ALA A 220 -7.48 -10.02 -28.65
N LEU A 221 -6.17 -10.26 -28.69
CA LEU A 221 -5.28 -10.00 -27.56
C LEU A 221 -5.09 -8.50 -27.33
N HIS A 222 -5.00 -7.70 -28.39
CA HIS A 222 -4.90 -6.24 -28.27
C HIS A 222 -6.18 -5.63 -27.68
N VAL A 223 -7.35 -6.09 -28.14
CA VAL A 223 -8.66 -5.67 -27.61
C VAL A 223 -8.77 -5.99 -26.12
N ALA A 224 -8.38 -7.21 -25.73
CA ALA A 224 -8.34 -7.62 -24.33
C ALA A 224 -7.40 -6.74 -23.48
N GLY A 225 -6.25 -6.36 -24.04
CA GLY A 225 -5.29 -5.48 -23.36
C GLY A 225 -5.86 -4.08 -23.13
N ILE A 226 -6.52 -3.50 -24.13
CA ILE A 226 -7.16 -2.18 -24.01
C ILE A 226 -8.26 -2.20 -22.96
N MET A 227 -9.11 -3.23 -23.00
CA MET A 227 -10.19 -3.40 -22.02
C MET A 227 -9.65 -3.55 -20.58
N LEU A 228 -8.68 -4.46 -20.36
CA LEU A 228 -8.10 -4.66 -19.03
C LEU A 228 -7.39 -3.41 -18.52
N GLN A 229 -6.71 -2.67 -19.40
CA GLN A 229 -6.09 -1.40 -19.05
C GLN A 229 -7.12 -0.33 -18.66
N ALA A 230 -8.26 -0.28 -19.35
CA ALA A 230 -9.34 0.65 -19.01
C ALA A 230 -9.94 0.32 -17.63
N VAL A 231 -10.19 -0.96 -17.35
CA VAL A 231 -10.79 -1.42 -16.08
C VAL A 231 -9.84 -1.25 -14.88
N THR A 232 -8.55 -1.58 -15.06
CA THR A 232 -7.56 -1.62 -13.96
C THR A 232 -6.71 -0.36 -13.84
N GLY A 233 -6.62 0.47 -14.88
CA GLY A 233 -5.68 1.60 -14.94
C GLY A 233 -4.21 1.20 -15.04
N VAL A 234 -3.91 -0.10 -15.10
CA VAL A 234 -2.54 -0.64 -15.14
C VAL A 234 -2.23 -1.16 -16.54
N ARG A 235 -0.99 -0.95 -16.99
CA ARG A 235 -0.53 -1.49 -18.26
C ARG A 235 -0.45 -3.03 -18.19
N PRO A 236 -1.16 -3.78 -19.06
CA PRO A 236 -1.15 -5.24 -19.05
C PRO A 236 0.20 -5.80 -19.48
N VAL A 237 0.58 -6.91 -18.84
CA VAL A 237 1.74 -7.72 -19.21
C VAL A 237 1.29 -8.88 -20.09
N VAL A 238 1.90 -9.00 -21.27
CA VAL A 238 1.61 -10.09 -22.22
C VAL A 238 2.43 -11.33 -21.85
N HIS A 239 1.74 -12.45 -21.70
CA HIS A 239 2.33 -13.75 -21.42
C HIS A 239 2.25 -14.68 -22.62
N LYS A 240 3.33 -15.44 -22.81
CA LYS A 240 3.47 -16.44 -23.85
C LYS A 240 3.18 -17.84 -23.30
N ALA A 241 2.59 -18.70 -24.13
CA ALA A 241 2.31 -20.08 -23.80
C ALA A 241 3.59 -20.84 -23.42
N LYS A 242 3.54 -21.53 -22.27
CA LYS A 242 4.66 -22.34 -21.75
C LYS A 242 4.72 -23.72 -22.41
N HIS A 243 3.56 -24.32 -22.68
CA HIS A 243 3.42 -25.66 -23.22
C HIS A 243 2.74 -25.65 -24.58
N SER A 244 3.02 -26.66 -25.40
CA SER A 244 2.35 -26.87 -26.69
C SER A 244 1.34 -27.99 -26.53
N VAL A 245 0.09 -27.75 -26.91
CA VAL A 245 -0.98 -28.75 -26.87
C VAL A 245 -1.74 -28.68 -28.19
N ALA A 246 -1.55 -29.70 -29.04
CA ALA A 246 -2.10 -29.72 -30.39
C ALA A 246 -3.64 -29.69 -30.42
N GLN A 247 -4.29 -30.36 -29.46
CA GLN A 247 -5.76 -30.41 -29.36
C GLN A 247 -6.40 -29.02 -29.19
N PHE A 248 -5.70 -28.08 -28.55
CA PHE A 248 -6.17 -26.71 -28.36
C PHE A 248 -5.59 -25.73 -29.39
N GLY A 249 -4.80 -26.22 -30.35
CA GLY A 249 -4.09 -25.37 -31.32
C GLY A 249 -2.99 -24.49 -30.68
N ILE A 250 -2.61 -24.76 -29.43
CA ILE A 250 -1.66 -23.92 -28.68
C ILE A 250 -0.23 -24.35 -29.00
N ARG A 251 0.58 -23.39 -29.46
CA ARG A 251 2.02 -23.55 -29.70
C ARG A 251 2.83 -22.87 -28.60
N ALA A 252 3.93 -23.49 -28.19
CA ALA A 252 4.84 -22.87 -27.22
C ALA A 252 5.36 -21.51 -27.73
N LYS A 253 5.57 -20.56 -26.81
CA LYS A 253 6.02 -19.17 -27.05
C LYS A 253 5.01 -18.26 -27.79
N MET A 254 3.80 -18.74 -28.06
CA MET A 254 2.73 -17.91 -28.63
C MET A 254 2.14 -16.94 -27.58
N PRO A 255 1.91 -15.65 -27.87
CA PRO A 255 1.24 -14.74 -26.94
C PRO A 255 -0.25 -15.08 -26.86
N ILE A 256 -0.76 -15.38 -25.65
CA ILE A 256 -2.14 -15.89 -25.47
C ILE A 256 -2.85 -15.25 -24.28
N SER A 257 -2.10 -14.88 -23.23
CA SER A 257 -2.71 -14.35 -22.00
C SER A 257 -2.14 -12.99 -21.61
N LEU A 258 -2.92 -12.30 -20.79
CA LEU A 258 -2.63 -10.98 -20.26
C LEU A 258 -2.79 -11.01 -18.75
N THR A 259 -1.99 -10.22 -18.05
CA THR A 259 -2.12 -10.04 -16.60
C THR A 259 -1.91 -8.60 -16.21
N CYS A 260 -2.76 -8.10 -15.32
CA CYS A 260 -2.62 -6.80 -14.67
C CYS A 260 -2.53 -7.03 -13.16
N GLU A 261 -1.58 -6.35 -12.51
CA GLU A 261 -1.39 -6.43 -11.07
C GLU A 261 -1.62 -5.07 -10.43
N MET A 262 -2.53 -5.00 -9.46
CA MET A 262 -2.86 -3.79 -8.71
C MET A 262 -2.49 -4.01 -7.24
N ARG A 263 -1.96 -2.98 -6.59
CA ARG A 263 -1.58 -2.97 -5.17
C ARG A 263 -2.04 -1.67 -4.51
N GLY A 264 -2.19 -1.70 -3.19
CA GLY A 264 -2.62 -0.52 -2.42
C GLY A 264 -3.94 0.04 -2.93
N ASP A 265 -3.99 1.34 -3.15
CA ASP A 265 -5.22 2.06 -3.45
C ASP A 265 -5.97 1.49 -4.68
N GLN A 266 -5.25 1.18 -5.76
CA GLN A 266 -5.85 0.65 -6.99
C GLN A 266 -6.55 -0.69 -6.77
N ALA A 267 -6.02 -1.52 -5.86
CA ALA A 267 -6.62 -2.82 -5.55
C ALA A 267 -7.94 -2.66 -4.80
N TYR A 268 -8.01 -1.73 -3.83
CA TYR A 268 -9.23 -1.44 -3.09
C TYR A 268 -10.30 -0.79 -3.97
N GLU A 269 -9.92 0.16 -4.84
CA GLU A 269 -10.84 0.78 -5.79
C GLU A 269 -11.43 -0.24 -6.77
N PHE A 270 -10.60 -1.14 -7.30
CA PHE A 270 -11.07 -2.20 -8.18
C PHE A 270 -12.07 -3.13 -7.48
N ILE A 271 -11.79 -3.55 -6.24
CA ILE A 271 -12.72 -4.40 -5.47
C ILE A 271 -14.01 -3.63 -5.15
N ASP A 272 -13.94 -2.34 -4.81
CA ASP A 272 -15.11 -1.51 -4.56
C ASP A 272 -16.03 -1.45 -5.80
N LYS A 273 -15.43 -1.24 -6.99
CA LYS A 273 -16.15 -1.30 -8.28
C LYS A 273 -16.78 -2.67 -8.50
N CYS A 274 -16.05 -3.76 -8.25
CA CYS A 274 -16.59 -5.10 -8.40
C CYS A 274 -17.81 -5.34 -7.51
N ILE A 275 -17.72 -5.02 -6.22
CA ILE A 275 -18.76 -5.33 -5.22
C ILE A 275 -19.98 -4.44 -5.41
N ASN A 276 -19.79 -3.12 -5.55
CA ASN A 276 -20.90 -2.18 -5.50
C ASN A 276 -21.51 -1.86 -6.87
N LEU A 277 -20.76 -1.99 -7.96
CA LEU A 277 -21.24 -1.64 -9.30
C LEU A 277 -21.48 -2.87 -10.18
N VAL A 278 -20.53 -3.79 -10.24
CA VAL A 278 -20.56 -4.88 -11.24
C VAL A 278 -21.37 -6.07 -10.76
N MET A 279 -21.00 -6.67 -9.62
CA MET A 279 -21.63 -7.89 -9.10
C MET A 279 -23.17 -7.79 -8.99
N PRO A 280 -23.77 -6.69 -8.48
CA PRO A 280 -25.22 -6.57 -8.37
C PRO A 280 -25.95 -6.47 -9.72
N ARG A 281 -25.25 -6.09 -10.79
CA ARG A 281 -25.81 -5.97 -12.14
C ARG A 281 -25.76 -7.28 -12.92
N ILE A 282 -25.03 -8.29 -12.44
CA ILE A 282 -24.96 -9.60 -13.09
C ILE A 282 -26.29 -10.33 -12.86
N LYS A 283 -26.95 -10.70 -13.97
CA LYS A 283 -28.22 -11.42 -13.92
C LYS A 283 -28.01 -12.83 -13.38
N ASP A 284 -28.91 -13.27 -12.50
CA ASP A 284 -28.96 -14.62 -11.93
C ASP A 284 -27.63 -15.08 -11.28
N TRP A 285 -26.85 -14.13 -10.73
CA TRP A 285 -25.55 -14.43 -10.10
C TRP A 285 -25.71 -14.82 -8.62
N PRO A 286 -25.37 -16.06 -8.21
CA PRO A 286 -25.56 -16.53 -6.84
C PRO A 286 -24.47 -16.03 -5.86
N GLY A 287 -23.34 -15.55 -6.38
CA GLY A 287 -22.18 -15.15 -5.59
C GLY A 287 -20.89 -15.86 -6.02
N VAL A 288 -19.85 -15.75 -5.20
CA VAL A 288 -18.59 -16.47 -5.36
C VAL A 288 -18.70 -17.87 -4.75
N GLU A 289 -18.12 -18.88 -5.39
CA GLU A 289 -18.18 -20.24 -4.89
C GLU A 289 -17.45 -20.37 -3.53
N GLY A 290 -18.10 -20.96 -2.52
CA GLY A 290 -17.54 -21.14 -1.18
C GLY A 290 -16.36 -22.11 -1.10
N SER A 291 -16.14 -22.92 -2.14
CA SER A 291 -14.98 -23.80 -2.30
C SER A 291 -13.73 -23.07 -2.79
N THR A 292 -13.85 -21.81 -3.20
CA THR A 292 -12.72 -20.98 -3.66
C THR A 292 -11.67 -20.84 -2.56
N GLY A 293 -10.40 -20.92 -2.97
CA GLY A 293 -9.26 -20.90 -2.07
C GLY A 293 -8.07 -21.68 -2.63
N ASP A 294 -6.86 -21.30 -2.22
CA ASP A 294 -5.60 -21.99 -2.55
C ASP A 294 -4.89 -22.56 -1.30
N SER A 295 -5.64 -22.72 -0.21
CA SER A 295 -5.19 -23.06 1.14
C SER A 295 -4.14 -22.09 1.72
N SER A 296 -4.01 -20.90 1.13
CA SER A 296 -3.02 -19.91 1.51
C SER A 296 -3.62 -18.54 1.78
N GLY A 297 -4.96 -18.40 1.70
CA GLY A 297 -5.64 -17.13 1.92
C GLY A 297 -5.82 -16.29 0.65
N ASN A 298 -5.69 -16.88 -0.54
CA ASN A 298 -6.03 -16.21 -1.79
C ASN A 298 -7.39 -16.69 -2.29
N ILE A 299 -8.21 -15.76 -2.75
CA ILE A 299 -9.56 -16.03 -3.26
C ILE A 299 -9.62 -15.69 -4.74
N HIS A 300 -10.34 -16.50 -5.50
CA HIS A 300 -10.47 -16.31 -6.94
C HIS A 300 -11.93 -16.39 -7.40
N TRP A 301 -12.27 -15.61 -8.41
CA TRP A 301 -13.53 -15.71 -9.15
C TRP A 301 -13.34 -15.27 -10.60
N GLY A 302 -14.32 -15.58 -11.45
CA GLY A 302 -14.34 -15.20 -12.85
C GLY A 302 -15.45 -14.20 -13.14
N PHE A 303 -15.19 -13.30 -14.07
CA PHE A 303 -16.22 -12.55 -14.78
C PHE A 303 -16.30 -13.09 -16.20
N ASP A 304 -17.48 -13.55 -16.56
CA ASP A 304 -17.79 -13.88 -17.94
C ASP A 304 -17.76 -12.62 -18.81
N ARG A 305 -17.77 -12.83 -20.12
CA ARG A 305 -17.81 -11.73 -21.10
C ARG A 305 -18.91 -10.71 -20.78
N GLU A 306 -20.12 -11.18 -20.47
CA GLU A 306 -21.26 -10.30 -20.22
C GLU A 306 -21.04 -9.45 -18.97
N ALA A 307 -20.49 -10.04 -17.92
CA ALA A 307 -20.13 -9.33 -16.70
C ALA A 307 -18.97 -8.34 -16.91
N ALA A 308 -17.99 -8.67 -17.76
CA ALA A 308 -16.88 -7.79 -18.09
C ALA A 308 -17.32 -6.49 -18.79
N ILE A 309 -18.44 -6.52 -19.52
CA ILE A 309 -19.00 -5.34 -20.20
C ILE A 309 -19.68 -4.38 -19.20
N LEU A 310 -20.14 -4.87 -18.05
CA LEU A 310 -20.83 -4.08 -17.03
C LEU A 310 -19.92 -3.13 -16.25
N PHE A 311 -18.60 -3.20 -16.46
CA PHE A 311 -17.67 -2.23 -15.91
C PHE A 311 -17.91 -0.86 -16.54
N PRO A 312 -18.05 0.22 -15.74
CA PRO A 312 -18.36 1.56 -16.27
C PRO A 312 -17.39 2.03 -17.35
N GLU A 313 -16.10 1.69 -17.22
CA GLU A 313 -15.05 2.08 -18.16
C GLU A 313 -15.19 1.40 -19.53
N VAL A 314 -15.81 0.22 -19.57
CA VAL A 314 -16.06 -0.54 -20.79
C VAL A 314 -17.42 -0.17 -21.38
N GLU A 315 -18.45 -0.02 -20.54
CA GLU A 315 -19.82 0.30 -20.94
C GLU A 315 -19.89 1.62 -21.74
N VAL A 316 -19.20 2.67 -21.27
CA VAL A 316 -19.21 3.99 -21.92
C VAL A 316 -18.65 3.95 -23.34
N ASN A 317 -17.66 3.09 -23.60
CA ASN A 317 -16.97 2.98 -24.88
C ASN A 317 -17.26 1.66 -25.59
N TYR A 318 -18.40 1.01 -25.28
CA TYR A 318 -18.72 -0.32 -25.77
C TYR A 318 -18.70 -0.39 -27.30
N ASP A 319 -19.28 0.62 -27.96
CA ASP A 319 -19.38 0.71 -29.43
C ASP A 319 -18.01 0.83 -30.14
N MET A 320 -16.96 1.24 -29.42
CA MET A 320 -15.60 1.32 -29.96
C MET A 320 -14.92 -0.05 -30.03
N TYR A 321 -15.38 -1.03 -29.24
CA TYR A 321 -14.82 -2.37 -29.24
C TYR A 321 -15.42 -3.20 -30.38
N PRO A 322 -14.61 -3.99 -31.11
CA PRO A 322 -15.15 -4.89 -32.12
C PRO A 322 -16.15 -5.88 -31.50
N PRO A 323 -17.26 -6.19 -32.22
CA PRO A 323 -18.26 -7.12 -31.74
C PRO A 323 -17.63 -8.48 -31.51
N LYS A 324 -18.09 -9.19 -30.49
CA LYS A 324 -17.61 -10.53 -30.15
C LYS A 324 -16.12 -10.64 -29.75
N MET A 325 -15.39 -9.53 -29.56
CA MET A 325 -13.97 -9.59 -29.15
C MET A 325 -13.66 -9.33 -27.67
N ILE A 326 -14.57 -8.74 -26.89
CA ILE A 326 -14.37 -8.55 -25.44
C ILE A 326 -14.30 -9.92 -24.74
N PRO A 327 -13.20 -10.24 -24.03
CA PRO A 327 -13.08 -11.50 -23.30
C PRO A 327 -13.62 -11.38 -21.86
N GLY A 328 -13.90 -12.53 -21.24
CA GLY A 328 -13.98 -12.62 -19.79
C GLY A 328 -12.59 -12.56 -19.14
N PHE A 329 -12.55 -12.45 -17.81
CA PHE A 329 -11.30 -12.47 -17.06
C PHE A 329 -11.49 -13.03 -15.65
N HIS A 330 -10.42 -13.53 -15.07
CA HIS A 330 -10.37 -14.03 -13.71
C HIS A 330 -9.71 -13.01 -12.80
N VAL A 331 -10.26 -12.87 -11.61
CA VAL A 331 -9.74 -12.02 -10.55
C VAL A 331 -9.22 -12.93 -9.45
N ASN A 332 -7.94 -12.77 -9.11
CA ASN A 332 -7.30 -13.41 -7.98
C ASN A 332 -6.99 -12.33 -6.95
N VAL A 333 -7.71 -12.35 -5.83
CA VAL A 333 -7.49 -11.46 -4.70
C VAL A 333 -6.57 -12.12 -3.71
N GLN A 334 -5.42 -11.50 -3.50
CA GLN A 334 -4.44 -11.92 -2.51
C GLN A 334 -4.61 -11.11 -1.25
N THR A 335 -4.71 -11.83 -0.15
CA THR A 335 -4.86 -11.25 1.18
C THR A 335 -3.66 -11.58 2.04
N THR A 336 -3.50 -10.86 3.15
CA THR A 336 -2.51 -11.19 4.17
C THR A 336 -2.90 -12.40 5.02
N ALA A 337 -4.11 -12.96 4.83
CA ALA A 337 -4.55 -14.17 5.51
C ALA A 337 -3.64 -15.36 5.14
N LYS A 338 -3.61 -16.38 6.01
CA LYS A 338 -2.85 -17.62 5.79
C LYS A 338 -3.74 -18.85 5.63
N SER A 339 -5.04 -18.64 5.58
CA SER A 339 -6.09 -19.64 5.56
C SER A 339 -7.24 -19.11 4.72
N ASP A 340 -7.86 -19.98 3.93
CA ASP A 340 -8.95 -19.61 3.03
C ASP A 340 -10.19 -19.19 3.82
N ARG A 341 -10.42 -19.80 5.00
CA ARG A 341 -11.51 -19.40 5.89
C ARG A 341 -11.38 -17.93 6.32
N HIS A 342 -10.17 -17.50 6.68
CA HIS A 342 -9.89 -16.12 7.06
C HIS A 342 -10.02 -15.15 5.88
N ALA A 343 -9.60 -15.56 4.68
CA ALA A 343 -9.78 -14.77 3.48
C ALA A 343 -11.26 -14.62 3.13
N ARG A 344 -12.06 -15.69 3.25
CA ARG A 344 -13.51 -15.66 2.97
C ARG A 344 -14.23 -14.78 3.99
N LEU A 345 -13.84 -14.87 5.25
CA LEU A 345 -14.36 -14.02 6.32
C LEU A 345 -14.10 -12.53 6.02
N LEU A 346 -12.87 -12.18 5.58
CA LEU A 346 -12.53 -10.82 5.16
C LEU A 346 -13.37 -10.37 3.96
N MET A 347 -13.43 -11.17 2.89
CA MET A 347 -14.16 -10.80 1.67
C MET A 347 -15.67 -10.68 1.93
N SER A 348 -16.22 -11.54 2.77
CA SER A 348 -17.63 -11.48 3.18
C SER A 348 -17.90 -10.20 3.97
N ALA A 349 -17.00 -9.81 4.88
CA ALA A 349 -17.13 -8.56 5.63
C ALA A 349 -17.01 -7.31 4.73
N LEU A 350 -16.28 -7.40 3.61
CA LEU A 350 -16.21 -6.33 2.60
C LEU A 350 -17.41 -6.30 1.64
N GLY A 351 -18.32 -7.27 1.72
CA GLY A 351 -19.56 -7.32 0.93
C GLY A 351 -19.57 -8.32 -0.21
N VAL A 352 -18.62 -9.27 -0.29
CA VAL A 352 -18.65 -10.34 -1.29
C VAL A 352 -19.61 -11.46 -0.85
N PRO A 353 -20.66 -11.79 -1.63
CA PRO A 353 -21.53 -12.92 -1.32
C PRO A 353 -20.83 -14.24 -1.69
N PHE A 354 -20.95 -15.25 -0.82
CA PHE A 354 -20.49 -16.61 -1.09
C PHE A 354 -21.67 -17.59 -1.13
N TYR A 355 -21.63 -18.57 -2.02
CA TYR A 355 -22.65 -19.62 -2.15
C TYR A 355 -22.04 -21.03 -2.13
N GLY A 356 -22.87 -22.03 -1.85
CA GLY A 356 -22.45 -23.44 -1.85
C GLY A 356 -21.75 -23.88 -0.57
N LYS A 357 -20.94 -24.95 -0.66
CA LYS A 357 -20.27 -25.55 0.49
C LYS A 357 -18.99 -24.77 0.82
N LEU A 358 -18.90 -24.26 2.05
CA LEU A 358 -17.66 -23.68 2.58
C LEU A 358 -16.67 -24.80 2.91
N VAL A 359 -15.45 -24.68 2.38
CA VAL A 359 -14.36 -25.64 2.61
C VAL A 359 -13.35 -25.01 3.54
N ASP A 360 -13.39 -25.35 4.83
CA ASP A 360 -12.45 -24.85 5.84
C ASP A 360 -11.08 -25.56 5.79
#